data_AF-A0A645IM88-F1
#
_entry.id   AF-A0A645IM88-F1
#
_cell.length_a   1.000
_cell.length_b   1.000
_cell.length_c   1.000
_cell.angle_alpha   90.00
_cell.angle_beta   90.00
_cell.angle_gamma   90.00
#
_symmetry.space_group_name_H-M   'P 1'
#
loop_
_entity.id
_entity.type
_entity.pdbx_description
1 polymer ?
#
loop_
_entity_poly.entity_id
_entity_poly.type
_entity_poly.pdbx_seq_one_letter_code
_entity_poly.pdbx_strand_id
1 'polypeptide(L)'
;MQEENPSLQFVIPKEGSNLFIDSMCIPKGAPHQNEAAEFINFMCRSDIAALNADEICYGTPVKETLGLIDQDLAESEIAYPGDDVLKKCETYINLPDSIKTLYDDLWLEIVSK
;
A
#
# COMPACT_ATOMS: atom_id res chain seq x y z
N MET A 1 -3.28 -10.01 11.76
CA MET A 1 -2.61 -11.28 11.37
C MET A 1 -1.97 -12.00 12.55
N GLN A 2 -1.05 -11.35 13.29
CA GLN A 2 -0.43 -11.97 14.47
C GLN A 2 -1.40 -12.16 15.63
N GLU A 3 -2.40 -11.28 15.75
CA GLU A 3 -3.52 -11.43 16.70
C GLU A 3 -4.29 -12.74 16.50
N GLU A 4 -4.51 -13.12 15.24
CA GLU A 4 -5.21 -14.37 14.88
C GLU A 4 -4.30 -15.60 14.98
N ASN A 5 -3.01 -15.44 14.68
CA ASN A 5 -2.02 -16.52 14.81
C ASN A 5 -0.64 -15.97 15.19
N PRO A 6 -0.20 -16.16 16.45
CA PRO A 6 1.07 -15.60 16.94
C PRO A 6 2.31 -16.25 16.34
N SER A 7 2.16 -17.36 15.59
CA SER A 7 3.28 -18.00 14.88
C SER A 7 3.58 -17.34 13.52
N LEU A 8 2.75 -16.42 13.05
CA LEU A 8 2.96 -15.73 11.78
C LEU A 8 3.93 -14.55 11.93
N GLN A 9 4.77 -14.36 10.91
CA GLN A 9 5.64 -13.19 10.78
C GLN A 9 5.67 -12.72 9.33
N PHE A 10 5.85 -11.42 9.14
CA PHE A 10 6.09 -10.82 7.84
C PHE A 10 7.57 -10.44 7.72
N VAL A 11 8.13 -10.60 6.53
CA VAL A 11 9.52 -10.31 6.23
C VAL A 11 9.63 -9.71 4.84
N ILE A 12 10.41 -8.63 4.73
CA ILE A 12 10.87 -8.10 3.45
C ILE A 12 12.17 -8.84 3.09
N PRO A 13 12.25 -9.55 1.94
CA PRO A 13 13.48 -10.23 1.52
C PRO A 13 14.69 -9.30 1.47
N LYS A 14 15.87 -9.81 1.86
CA LYS A 14 17.11 -9.01 1.98
C LYS A 14 17.59 -8.42 0.65
N GLU A 15 17.20 -9.04 -0.46
CA GLU A 15 17.46 -8.64 -1.84
C GLU A 15 16.58 -7.46 -2.27
N GLY A 16 15.47 -7.20 -1.57
CA GLY A 16 14.43 -6.25 -1.98
C GLY A 16 13.11 -6.93 -2.29
N SER A 17 12.07 -6.11 -2.50
CA SER A 17 10.72 -6.56 -2.88
C SER A 17 10.04 -5.50 -3.75
N ASN A 18 8.76 -5.72 -4.07
CA ASN A 18 7.94 -4.69 -4.67
C ASN A 18 7.52 -3.64 -3.63
N LEU A 19 7.66 -2.36 -3.99
CA LEU A 19 7.02 -1.24 -3.31
C LEU A 19 5.77 -0.86 -4.10
N PHE A 20 4.61 -0.83 -3.43
CA PHE A 20 3.34 -0.45 -4.04
C PHE A 20 2.71 0.73 -3.30
N ILE A 21 1.86 1.46 -4.02
CA ILE A 21 1.09 2.59 -3.49
C ILE A 21 -0.31 2.50 -4.09
N ASP A 22 -1.32 2.34 -3.25
CA ASP A 22 -2.71 2.50 -3.65
C ASP A 22 -3.10 3.98 -3.50
N SER A 23 -3.71 4.55 -4.55
CA SER A 23 -4.07 5.96 -4.60
C SER A 23 -5.53 6.15 -5.00
N MET A 24 -6.21 7.07 -4.33
CA MET A 24 -7.55 7.50 -4.75
C MET A 24 -7.45 8.39 -5.99
N CYS A 25 -8.24 8.06 -7.02
CA CYS A 25 -8.33 8.80 -8.28
C CYS A 25 -9.79 9.11 -8.59
N ILE A 26 -10.07 10.26 -9.20
CA ILE A 26 -11.39 10.61 -9.74
C ILE A 26 -11.40 10.28 -11.24
N PRO A 27 -12.15 9.26 -11.69
CA PRO A 27 -12.19 8.89 -13.10
C PRO A 27 -12.78 10.02 -13.96
N LYS A 28 -12.28 10.14 -15.19
CA LYS A 28 -12.85 11.07 -16.17
C LYS A 28 -14.31 10.70 -16.43
N GLY A 29 -15.21 11.67 -16.26
CA GLY A 29 -16.65 11.49 -16.46
C GLY A 29 -17.41 11.02 -15.20
N ALA A 30 -16.76 11.00 -14.03
CA ALA A 30 -17.48 10.77 -12.77
C ALA A 30 -18.62 11.80 -12.62
N PRO A 31 -19.84 11.37 -12.25
CA PRO A 31 -21.02 12.26 -12.17
C PRO A 31 -21.00 13.21 -10.97
N HIS A 32 -20.20 12.91 -9.93
CA HIS A 32 -20.15 13.61 -8.64
C HIS A 32 -18.70 13.97 -8.27
N GLN A 33 -18.06 14.82 -9.08
CA GLN A 33 -16.62 15.12 -8.93
C GLN A 33 -16.32 15.92 -7.67
N ASN A 34 -17.22 16.82 -7.28
CA ASN A 34 -17.01 17.66 -6.09
C ASN A 34 -17.10 16.81 -4.82
N GLU A 35 -18.11 15.95 -4.73
CA GLU A 35 -18.32 15.04 -3.60
C GLU A 35 -17.18 14.01 -3.50
N ALA A 36 -16.66 13.53 -4.64
CA ALA A 36 -15.49 12.67 -4.65
C ALA A 36 -14.23 13.40 -4.13
N ALA A 37 -14.04 14.67 -4.47
CA ALA A 37 -12.94 15.48 -3.93
C ALA A 37 -13.12 15.76 -2.43
N GLU A 38 -14.34 15.99 -1.96
CA GLU A 38 -14.65 16.13 -0.54
C GLU A 38 -14.34 14.84 0.24
N PHE A 39 -14.64 13.67 -0.34
CA PHE A 39 -14.28 12.39 0.26
C PHE A 39 -12.76 12.19 0.35
N ILE A 40 -12.01 12.51 -0.72
CA ILE A 40 -10.54 12.47 -0.67
C ILE A 40 -10.01 13.40 0.42
N ASN A 41 -10.54 14.62 0.52
CA ASN A 41 -10.16 15.56 1.58
C ASN A 41 -10.46 15.01 2.98
N PHE A 42 -11.61 14.36 3.16
CA PHE A 42 -11.98 13.71 4.42
C PHE A 42 -10.98 12.62 4.81
N MET A 43 -10.62 11.74 3.88
CA MET A 43 -9.64 10.66 4.11
C MET A 43 -8.22 11.17 4.36
N CYS A 44 -7.87 12.36 3.86
CA CYS A 44 -6.56 12.99 4.10
C CYS A 44 -6.45 13.72 5.44
N ARG A 45 -7.54 13.87 6.21
CA ARG A 45 -7.43 14.41 7.57
C ARG A 45 -6.71 13.43 8.48
N SER A 46 -5.81 13.93 9.31
CA SER A 46 -4.97 13.09 10.18
C SER A 46 -5.78 12.24 11.16
N ASP A 47 -6.89 12.75 11.72
CA ASP A 47 -7.74 11.98 12.62
C ASP A 47 -8.46 10.82 11.90
N ILE A 48 -8.88 11.03 10.65
CA ILE A 48 -9.53 10.01 9.83
C ILE A 48 -8.53 8.99 9.29
N ALA A 49 -7.38 9.46 8.82
CA ALA A 49 -6.31 8.61 8.32
C ALA A 49 -5.73 7.72 9.44
N ALA A 50 -5.65 8.23 10.68
CA ALA A 50 -5.26 7.43 11.85
C ALA A 50 -6.27 6.30 12.12
N LEU A 51 -7.56 6.62 12.20
CA LEU A 51 -8.61 5.61 12.37
C LEU A 51 -8.56 4.52 11.29
N ASN A 52 -8.31 4.92 10.04
CA ASN A 52 -8.19 3.97 8.95
C ASN A 52 -6.93 3.11 9.07
N ALA A 53 -5.78 3.71 9.39
CA ALA A 53 -4.50 3.00 9.53
C ALA A 53 -4.50 1.99 10.68
N ASP A 54 -5.08 2.34 11.83
CA ASP A 54 -5.20 1.44 12.99
C ASP A 54 -6.05 0.21 12.65
N GLU A 55 -7.17 0.41 11.94
CA GLU A 55 -8.09 -0.68 11.58
C GLU A 55 -7.51 -1.63 10.52
N ILE A 56 -6.89 -1.09 9.47
CA ILE A 56 -6.43 -1.93 8.34
C ILE A 56 -4.98 -2.40 8.50
N CYS A 57 -4.21 -1.78 9.40
CA CYS A 57 -2.79 -2.04 9.68
C CYS A 57 -1.82 -1.81 8.50
N TYR A 58 -2.20 -0.98 7.52
CA TYR A 58 -1.31 -0.53 6.44
C TYR A 58 -0.64 0.80 6.81
N GLY A 59 0.60 0.99 6.34
CA GLY A 59 1.30 2.26 6.48
C GLY A 59 0.55 3.39 5.78
N THR A 60 0.29 4.48 6.50
CA THR A 60 -0.35 5.69 5.96
C THR A 60 0.68 6.71 5.46
N PRO A 61 0.42 7.41 4.34
CA PRO A 61 1.30 8.46 3.82
C PRO A 61 1.14 9.81 4.53
N VAL A 62 0.14 9.98 5.40
CA VAL A 62 -0.15 11.23 6.13
C VAL A 62 0.72 11.28 7.38
N LYS A 63 1.84 12.00 7.36
CA LYS A 63 2.88 11.94 8.42
C LYS A 63 2.36 12.33 9.81
N GLU A 64 1.40 13.24 9.87
CA GLU A 64 0.81 13.72 11.11
C GLU A 64 0.04 12.63 11.87
N THR A 65 -0.29 11.51 11.23
CA THR A 65 -1.00 10.39 11.87
C THR A 65 -0.10 9.54 12.77
N LEU A 66 1.23 9.57 12.58
CA LEU A 66 2.14 8.69 13.32
C LEU A 66 2.08 8.92 14.84
N GLY A 67 1.74 10.14 15.26
CA GLY A 67 1.51 10.47 16.68
C GLY A 67 0.10 10.17 17.19
N LEU A 68 -0.78 9.64 16.35
CA LEU A 68 -2.20 9.38 16.65
C LEU A 68 -2.56 7.89 16.65
N ILE A 69 -1.76 7.06 16.01
CA ILE A 69 -1.96 5.61 15.85
C ILE A 69 -1.26 4.83 16.98
N ASP A 70 -1.52 3.52 17.04
CA ASP A 70 -0.82 2.61 17.94
C ASP A 70 0.71 2.67 17.75
N GLN A 71 1.46 2.70 18.86
CA GLN A 71 2.91 2.87 18.80
C GLN A 71 3.63 1.66 18.20
N ASP A 72 3.11 0.44 18.39
CA ASP A 72 3.70 -0.76 17.79
C ASP A 72 3.57 -0.69 16.26
N LEU A 73 2.49 -0.11 15.75
CA LEU A 73 2.33 0.15 14.31
C LEU A 73 3.22 1.31 13.84
N ALA A 74 3.27 2.42 14.58
CA ALA A 74 4.06 3.61 14.23
C ALA A 74 5.57 3.33 14.17
N GLU A 75 6.07 2.43 15.02
CA GLU A 75 7.48 2.04 15.10
C GLU A 75 7.80 0.77 14.28
N SER A 76 6.80 0.17 13.62
CA SER A 76 6.98 -1.05 12.85
C SER A 76 7.89 -0.83 11.63
N GLU A 77 9.05 -1.48 11.62
CA GLU A 77 9.96 -1.51 10.46
C GLU A 77 9.37 -2.25 9.25
N ILE A 78 8.23 -2.93 9.43
CA ILE A 78 7.49 -3.56 8.34
C ILE A 78 6.55 -2.54 7.67
N ALA A 79 5.81 -1.78 8.47
CA ALA A 79 4.89 -0.75 7.96
C ALA A 79 5.63 0.51 7.50
N TYR A 80 6.72 0.86 8.19
CA TYR A 80 7.56 2.04 7.96
C TYR A 80 9.04 1.61 7.82
N PRO A 81 9.40 0.88 6.75
CA PRO A 81 10.76 0.40 6.54
C PRO A 81 11.77 1.54 6.37
N GLY A 82 12.99 1.31 6.83
CA GLY A 82 14.11 2.23 6.67
C GLY A 82 14.56 2.42 5.22
N ASP A 83 15.29 3.50 4.97
CA ASP A 83 15.83 3.85 3.65
C ASP A 83 16.72 2.76 3.03
N ASP A 84 17.42 1.99 3.85
CA ASP A 84 18.30 0.90 3.41
C ASP A 84 17.52 -0.29 2.85
N VAL A 85 16.33 -0.56 3.37
CA VAL A 85 15.37 -1.53 2.84
C VAL A 85 14.72 -0.97 1.58
N LEU A 86 14.19 0.27 1.65
CA LEU A 86 13.47 0.89 0.54
C LEU A 86 14.33 1.04 -0.73
N LYS A 87 15.64 1.30 -0.60
CA LYS A 87 16.58 1.38 -1.75
C LYS A 87 16.74 0.08 -2.53
N LYS A 88 16.37 -1.05 -1.94
CA LYS A 88 16.41 -2.37 -2.60
C LYS A 88 15.07 -2.73 -3.22
N CYS A 89 14.00 -2.04 -2.85
CA CYS A 89 12.68 -2.29 -3.38
C CYS A 89 12.46 -1.55 -4.71
N GLU A 90 11.60 -2.11 -5.54
CA GLU A 90 11.27 -1.58 -6.86
C GLU A 90 9.75 -1.36 -6.98
N THR A 91 9.34 -0.26 -7.59
CA THR A 91 7.93 -0.04 -7.94
C THR A 91 7.65 -0.61 -9.32
N TYR A 92 6.43 -1.10 -9.54
CA TYR A 92 6.03 -1.48 -10.89
C TYR A 92 5.90 -0.25 -11.77
N ILE A 93 6.45 -0.35 -12.98
CA ILE A 93 6.32 0.69 -14.00
C ILE A 93 5.26 0.27 -15.02
N ASN A 94 4.63 1.26 -15.65
CA ASN A 94 3.73 0.99 -16.78
C ASN A 94 4.55 0.55 -18.00
N LEU A 95 4.61 -0.75 -18.23
CA LEU A 95 5.31 -1.36 -19.37
C LEU A 95 4.53 -1.16 -20.69
N PRO A 96 5.14 -1.40 -21.87
CA PRO A 96 4.39 -1.50 -23.12
C PRO A 96 3.39 -2.66 -23.09
N ASP A 97 2.26 -2.52 -23.79
CA ASP A 97 1.18 -3.52 -23.76
C ASP A 97 1.61 -4.92 -24.26
N SER A 98 2.56 -4.98 -25.19
CA SER A 98 3.15 -6.24 -25.64
C SER A 98 3.88 -7.00 -24.53
N ILE A 99 4.53 -6.28 -23.61
CA ILE A 99 5.24 -6.86 -22.47
C ILE A 99 4.25 -7.27 -21.38
N LYS A 100 3.19 -6.48 -21.14
CA LYS A 100 2.13 -6.88 -20.21
C LYS A 100 1.46 -8.18 -20.63
N THR A 101 1.09 -8.26 -21.91
CA THR A 101 0.48 -9.47 -22.50
C THR A 101 1.40 -10.68 -22.30
N LEU A 102 2.70 -10.53 -22.56
CA LEU A 102 3.67 -11.59 -22.31
C LEU A 102 3.72 -12.02 -20.84
N TYR A 103 3.71 -11.07 -19.90
CA TYR A 103 3.69 -11.37 -18.46
C TYR A 103 2.42 -12.15 -18.07
N ASP A 104 1.25 -11.72 -18.58
CA ASP A 104 -0.02 -12.37 -18.33
C ASP A 104 -0.04 -13.81 -18.88
N ASP A 105 0.43 -14.01 -20.12
CA ASP A 105 0.51 -15.34 -20.75
C ASP A 105 1.42 -16.29 -19.96
N LEU A 106 2.58 -15.81 -19.52
CA LEU A 106 3.51 -16.60 -18.71
C LEU A 106 2.92 -16.93 -17.34
N TRP A 107 2.20 -16.00 -16.72
CA TRP A 107 1.50 -16.26 -15.47
C TRP A 107 0.42 -17.33 -15.64
N LEU A 108 -0.37 -17.26 -16.71
CA LEU A 108 -1.39 -18.26 -17.04
C LEU A 108 -0.78 -19.65 -17.25
N GLU A 109 0.38 -19.76 -17.89
CA GLU A 109 1.07 -21.06 -18.03
C GLU A 109 1.45 -21.67 -16.67
N ILE A 110 1.86 -20.84 -15.71
CA ILE A 110 2.24 -21.28 -14.37
C ILE A 110 1.02 -21.77 -13.59
N VAL A 111 -0.09 -21.02 -13.60
CA VAL A 111 -1.26 -21.31 -12.75
C VAL A 111 -2.27 -22.29 -13.34
N SER A 112 -2.19 -22.58 -14.64
CA SER A 112 -3.12 -23.51 -15.32
C SER A 112 -2.72 -24.99 -15.25
N LYS A 113 -1.61 -25.31 -14.59
CA LYS A 113 -1.15 -26.68 -14.32
C LYS A 113 -1.56 -27.11 -12.91
#